data_AF-A0A1H7LQK4-F1
#
_entry.id   AF-A0A1H7LQK4-F1
#
_cell.length_a   1.000
_cell.length_b   1.000
_cell.length_c   1.000
_cell.angle_alpha   90.00
_cell.angle_beta   90.00
_cell.angle_gamma   90.00
#
_symmetry.space_group_name_H-M   'P 1'
#
loop_
_entity.id
_entity.type
_entity.pdbx_description
1 polymer ?
#
loop_
_entity_poly.entity_id
_entity_poly.type
_entity_poly.pdbx_seq_one_letter_code
_entity_poly.pdbx_strand_id
1 'polypeptide(L)'
;MKRAFISVLFFFFIFHFIIPAIYYWYNGFFNLYSDIDDPVALRKSFLINGISILLTAIIIWRLPQKNDKIPANIFNITPLYYFSIFFSLAYYISRGGYEGTVTGNMAGSLLSYIALFLNPSIIIMLLIFYQKKKYNVGAILLSFILFVTVTGRRSAIISVILMLLIYPAFENFSAYKSKLRKYILLFFIGSPLLFFAASRMRGIDLDILQNEILLKAIFGRLSMIELGAIPIHYKDLGGYNVELFNDKYGIIHQIKLIIDSLIPGNIFEYDVMPNQYYRAIFLGYSIDFVQDTYLSLNMTLPVYFYMYSNFVIAVLCTVITLVGYYYLWKRFSNNIFISIALIGQLYTLLYYFDFVMWFSQFLTTVLTILTINLFVFLRKEAFNYFKGYEKKAV
;
A
#
# COMPACT_ATOMS: atom_id res chain seq x y z
N MET A 1 -7.23 13.02 13.22
CA MET A 1 -7.71 12.27 12.03
C MET A 1 -7.79 13.11 10.75
N LYS A 2 -8.62 14.16 10.67
CA LYS A 2 -8.78 15.02 9.49
C LYS A 2 -7.48 15.44 8.79
N ARG A 3 -6.53 15.98 9.56
CA ARG A 3 -5.21 16.39 9.05
C ARG A 3 -4.42 15.22 8.47
N ALA A 4 -4.46 14.04 9.10
CA ALA A 4 -3.77 12.85 8.61
C ALA A 4 -4.38 12.35 7.29
N PHE A 5 -5.71 12.29 7.20
CA PHE A 5 -6.40 11.91 5.96
C PHE A 5 -6.03 12.84 4.79
N ILE A 6 -6.11 14.15 5.01
CA ILE A 6 -5.73 15.16 4.01
C ILE A 6 -4.24 15.07 3.66
N SER A 7 -3.36 14.82 4.64
CA SER A 7 -1.93 14.63 4.38
C SER A 7 -1.65 13.42 3.49
N VAL A 8 -2.36 12.30 3.67
CA VAL A 8 -2.23 11.11 2.80
C VAL A 8 -2.72 11.42 1.39
N LEU A 9 -3.86 12.10 1.26
CA LEU A 9 -4.38 12.54 -0.04
C LEU A 9 -3.40 13.45 -0.79
N PHE A 10 -2.86 14.47 -0.12
CA PHE A 10 -1.89 15.37 -0.73
C PHE A 10 -0.56 14.71 -1.00
N PHE A 11 -0.10 13.81 -0.13
CA PHE A 11 1.09 13.02 -0.42
C PHE A 11 0.91 12.22 -1.70
N PHE A 12 -0.20 11.49 -1.82
CA PHE A 12 -0.52 10.72 -3.03
C PHE A 12 -0.54 11.62 -4.27
N PHE A 13 -1.24 12.77 -4.21
CA PHE A 13 -1.32 13.68 -5.34
C PHE A 13 0.05 14.29 -5.71
N ILE A 14 0.80 14.77 -4.72
CA ILE A 14 2.08 15.44 -4.97
C ILE A 14 3.11 14.46 -5.51
N PHE A 15 3.25 13.29 -4.89
CA PHE A 15 4.29 12.33 -5.28
C PHE A 15 4.01 11.62 -6.60
N HIS A 16 2.75 11.32 -6.91
CA HIS A 16 2.41 10.50 -8.08
C HIS A 16 1.90 11.29 -9.28
N PHE A 17 1.55 12.58 -9.08
CA PHE A 17 1.06 13.44 -10.16
C PHE A 17 1.84 14.75 -10.26
N ILE A 18 1.95 15.55 -9.19
CA ILE A 18 2.61 16.87 -9.31
C ILE A 18 4.10 16.75 -9.62
N ILE A 19 4.85 15.98 -8.84
CA ILE A 19 6.30 15.80 -9.03
C ILE A 19 6.60 15.18 -10.40
N PRO A 20 5.94 14.09 -10.84
CA PRO A 20 6.09 13.58 -12.19
C PRO A 20 5.70 14.56 -13.29
N ALA A 21 4.58 15.28 -13.16
CA ALA A 21 4.16 16.27 -14.15
C ALA A 21 5.21 17.39 -14.33
N ILE A 22 5.79 17.87 -13.23
CA ILE A 22 6.90 18.83 -13.27
C ILE A 22 8.10 18.21 -14.00
N TYR A 23 8.45 16.96 -13.69
CA TYR A 23 9.56 16.29 -14.38
C TYR A 23 9.31 16.17 -15.89
N TYR A 24 8.12 15.72 -16.30
CA TYR A 24 7.74 15.58 -17.71
C TYR A 24 7.69 16.91 -18.44
N TRP A 25 7.32 18.00 -17.75
CA TRP A 25 7.38 19.34 -18.32
C TRP A 25 8.82 19.71 -18.71
N TYR A 26 9.81 19.45 -17.86
CA TYR A 26 11.20 19.84 -18.10
C TYR A 26 11.96 18.87 -19.02
N ASN A 27 11.71 17.57 -18.92
CA ASN A 27 12.54 16.53 -19.56
C ASN A 27 11.83 15.79 -20.71
N GLY A 28 10.60 16.19 -21.02
CA GLY A 28 9.74 15.47 -21.96
C GLY A 28 9.02 14.29 -21.32
N PHE A 29 7.86 13.95 -21.89
CA PHE A 29 7.11 12.77 -21.48
C PHE A 29 7.82 11.48 -21.91
N PHE A 30 7.77 10.47 -21.06
CA PHE A 30 8.16 9.11 -21.41
C PHE A 30 7.27 8.13 -20.65
N ASN A 31 7.06 6.96 -21.23
CA ASN A 31 6.24 5.91 -20.66
C ASN A 31 7.06 4.62 -20.59
N LEU A 32 7.23 4.06 -19.39
CA LEU A 32 8.00 2.83 -19.19
C LEU A 32 7.25 1.55 -19.60
N TYR A 33 5.97 1.66 -19.89
CA TYR A 33 5.06 0.51 -19.99
C TYR A 33 4.44 0.34 -21.37
N SER A 34 4.46 1.37 -22.20
CA SER A 34 3.92 1.34 -23.56
C SER A 34 4.47 2.50 -24.39
N ASP A 35 4.41 2.38 -25.71
CA ASP A 35 4.78 3.46 -26.63
C ASP A 35 3.67 4.52 -26.80
N ILE A 36 2.64 4.49 -25.96
CA ILE A 36 1.52 5.45 -26.01
C ILE A 36 2.02 6.85 -25.61
N ASP A 37 1.92 7.77 -26.57
CA ASP A 37 2.10 9.20 -26.41
C ASP A 37 0.80 9.93 -26.77
N ASP A 38 -0.13 9.98 -25.82
CA ASP A 38 -1.42 10.67 -25.96
C ASP A 38 -1.53 11.81 -24.94
N PRO A 39 -1.24 13.06 -25.35
CA PRO A 39 -1.32 14.23 -24.49
C PRO A 39 -2.72 14.47 -23.90
N VAL A 40 -3.79 14.08 -24.62
CA VAL A 40 -5.16 14.24 -24.15
C VAL A 40 -5.45 13.26 -23.02
N ALA A 41 -5.08 11.99 -23.19
CA ALA A 41 -5.22 10.97 -22.15
C ALA A 41 -4.38 11.29 -20.92
N LEU A 42 -3.14 11.77 -21.10
CA LEU A 42 -2.26 12.24 -20.00
C LEU A 42 -2.90 13.38 -19.21
N ARG A 43 -3.42 14.39 -19.91
CA ARG A 43 -4.10 15.52 -19.27
C ARG A 43 -5.35 15.06 -18.52
N LYS A 44 -6.16 14.18 -19.12
CA LYS A 44 -7.34 13.61 -18.46
C LYS A 44 -6.97 12.80 -17.21
N SER A 45 -5.93 11.97 -17.28
CA SER A 45 -5.39 11.18 -16.16
C SER A 45 -4.98 12.07 -14.98
N PHE A 46 -4.26 13.17 -15.26
CA PHE A 46 -3.89 14.15 -14.25
C PHE A 46 -5.11 14.86 -13.65
N LEU A 47 -6.03 15.35 -14.50
CA LEU A 47 -7.19 16.14 -14.07
C LEU A 47 -8.19 15.30 -13.26
N ILE A 48 -8.51 14.08 -13.68
CA ILE A 48 -9.50 13.25 -12.99
C ILE A 48 -9.04 12.89 -11.58
N ASN A 49 -7.75 12.58 -11.41
CA ASN A 49 -7.15 12.32 -10.11
C ASN A 49 -7.05 13.61 -9.27
N GLY A 50 -6.53 14.68 -9.85
CA GLY A 50 -6.35 15.96 -9.17
C GLY A 50 -7.66 16.55 -8.66
N ILE A 51 -8.67 16.64 -9.52
CA ILE A 51 -9.99 17.18 -9.14
C ILE A 51 -10.62 16.31 -8.05
N SER A 52 -10.60 14.98 -8.18
CA SER A 52 -11.19 14.09 -7.18
C SER A 52 -10.53 14.24 -5.80
N ILE A 53 -9.21 14.34 -5.76
CA ILE A 53 -8.46 14.52 -4.51
C ILE A 53 -8.71 15.90 -3.91
N LEU A 54 -8.65 16.96 -4.71
CA LEU A 54 -8.84 18.33 -4.25
C LEU A 54 -10.27 18.54 -3.71
N LEU A 55 -11.29 18.07 -4.44
CA LEU A 55 -12.68 18.16 -3.98
C LEU A 55 -12.89 17.37 -2.68
N THR A 56 -12.35 16.15 -2.59
CA THR A 56 -12.40 15.36 -1.35
C THR A 56 -11.73 16.12 -0.21
N ALA A 57 -10.52 16.64 -0.42
CA ALA A 57 -9.79 17.39 0.60
C ALA A 57 -10.56 18.64 1.06
N ILE A 58 -11.20 19.38 0.14
CA ILE A 58 -12.04 20.55 0.45
C ILE A 58 -13.25 20.15 1.29
N ILE A 59 -13.99 19.11 0.89
CA ILE A 59 -15.16 18.61 1.63
C ILE A 59 -14.76 18.20 3.04
N ILE A 60 -13.74 17.35 3.17
CA ILE A 60 -13.22 16.92 4.48
C ILE A 60 -12.71 18.12 5.29
N TRP A 61 -12.07 19.09 4.64
CA TRP A 61 -11.62 20.35 5.25
C TRP A 61 -12.77 21.23 5.76
N ARG A 62 -13.97 21.15 5.19
CA ARG A 62 -15.16 21.88 5.68
C ARG A 62 -15.92 21.14 6.78
N LEU A 63 -15.74 19.82 6.93
CA LEU A 63 -16.43 19.05 7.97
C LEU A 63 -16.06 19.52 9.39
N PRO A 64 -17.01 19.50 10.35
CA PRO A 64 -16.77 19.94 11.72
C PRO A 64 -15.66 19.12 12.38
N GLN A 65 -14.75 19.82 13.05
CA GLN A 65 -13.59 19.22 13.67
C GLN A 65 -13.96 18.67 15.05
N LYS A 66 -14.01 17.35 15.16
CA LYS A 66 -13.93 16.67 16.46
C LYS A 66 -12.46 16.33 16.71
N ASN A 67 -11.89 16.81 17.81
CA ASN A 67 -10.49 16.55 18.19
C ASN A 67 -10.34 15.16 18.82
N ASP A 68 -10.88 14.15 18.14
CA ASP A 68 -10.71 12.77 18.56
C ASP A 68 -9.32 12.34 18.09
N LYS A 69 -8.34 12.43 19.01
CA LYS A 69 -7.05 11.78 18.85
C LYS A 69 -7.21 10.31 19.24
N ILE A 70 -6.47 9.45 18.58
CA ILE A 70 -6.55 8.02 18.86
C ILE A 70 -5.63 7.70 20.06
N PRO A 71 -6.15 7.11 21.16
CA PRO A 71 -5.38 6.87 22.37
C PRO A 71 -4.44 5.66 22.26
N ALA A 72 -3.33 5.70 23.00
CA ALA A 72 -2.38 4.59 23.07
C ALA A 72 -2.88 3.50 24.04
N ASN A 73 -3.14 2.30 23.55
CA ASN A 73 -3.70 1.22 24.37
C ASN A 73 -2.90 -0.10 24.39
N ILE A 74 -1.78 -0.18 23.68
CA ILE A 74 -1.10 -1.48 23.46
C ILE A 74 0.18 -1.60 24.31
N PHE A 75 0.35 -2.78 24.91
CA PHE A 75 1.56 -3.17 25.65
C PHE A 75 2.75 -3.40 24.70
N ASN A 76 3.91 -3.78 25.23
CA ASN A 76 5.12 -3.91 24.43
C ASN A 76 5.01 -5.07 23.40
N ILE A 77 4.91 -4.75 22.11
CA ILE A 77 4.85 -5.70 20.99
C ILE A 77 6.18 -5.79 20.20
N THR A 78 7.26 -5.17 20.71
CA THR A 78 8.57 -5.17 20.06
C THR A 78 9.13 -6.58 19.77
N PRO A 79 8.97 -7.59 20.65
CA PRO A 79 9.40 -8.95 20.33
C PRO A 79 8.69 -9.54 19.11
N LEU A 80 7.37 -9.35 19.01
CA LEU A 80 6.56 -9.83 17.88
C LEU A 80 6.96 -9.17 16.57
N TYR A 81 7.34 -7.88 16.62
CA TYR A 81 7.87 -7.18 15.45
C TYR A 81 9.17 -7.79 14.93
N TYR A 82 10.17 -8.00 15.79
CA TYR A 82 11.43 -8.60 15.35
C TYR A 82 11.23 -10.04 14.87
N PHE A 83 10.35 -10.79 15.52
CA PHE A 83 9.94 -12.11 15.04
C PHE A 83 9.32 -12.05 13.65
N SER A 84 8.40 -11.10 13.39
CA SER A 84 7.77 -10.93 12.08
C SER A 84 8.76 -10.57 10.96
N ILE A 85 9.77 -9.74 11.26
CA ILE A 85 10.86 -9.42 10.32
C ILE A 85 11.67 -10.68 10.02
N PHE A 86 12.11 -11.38 11.06
CA PHE A 86 12.92 -12.58 10.90
C PHE A 86 12.17 -13.66 10.10
N PHE A 87 10.91 -13.92 10.46
CA PHE A 87 10.04 -14.85 9.74
C PHE A 87 9.88 -14.44 8.27
N SER A 88 9.64 -13.15 8.01
CA SER A 88 9.48 -12.63 6.64
C SER A 88 10.76 -12.76 5.81
N LEU A 89 11.94 -12.60 6.44
CA LEU A 89 13.22 -12.82 5.78
C LEU A 89 13.46 -14.30 5.49
N ALA A 90 13.19 -15.18 6.45
CA ALA A 90 13.29 -16.62 6.27
C ALA A 90 12.37 -17.09 5.13
N TYR A 91 11.12 -16.62 5.11
CA TYR A 91 10.16 -16.89 4.03
C TYR A 91 10.63 -16.33 2.68
N TYR A 92 11.23 -15.14 2.65
CA TYR A 92 11.80 -14.54 1.44
C TYR A 92 12.97 -15.36 0.88
N ILE A 93 13.82 -15.91 1.75
CA ILE A 93 14.95 -16.74 1.34
C ILE A 93 14.45 -18.11 0.88
N SER A 94 13.54 -18.74 1.62
CA SER A 94 13.03 -20.08 1.32
C SER A 94 12.33 -20.17 -0.03
N ARG A 95 11.67 -19.09 -0.47
CA ARG A 95 11.02 -19.04 -1.79
C ARG A 95 11.99 -18.86 -2.97
N GLY A 96 13.28 -18.68 -2.72
CA GLY A 96 14.26 -18.36 -3.78
C GLY A 96 14.40 -16.87 -4.06
N GLY A 97 14.15 -16.01 -3.06
CA GLY A 97 14.38 -14.57 -3.19
C GLY A 97 13.35 -13.85 -4.06
N TYR A 98 13.82 -12.88 -4.86
CA TYR A 98 12.95 -12.02 -5.66
C TYR A 98 12.31 -12.78 -6.83
N GLU A 99 13.06 -13.63 -7.52
CA GLU A 99 12.57 -14.42 -8.65
C GLU A 99 11.40 -15.30 -8.22
N GLY A 100 11.56 -16.05 -7.13
CA GLY A 100 10.47 -16.83 -6.54
C GLY A 100 9.28 -16.00 -6.02
N THR A 101 9.46 -14.70 -5.81
CA THR A 101 8.33 -13.79 -5.51
C THR A 101 7.48 -13.52 -6.75
N VAL A 102 8.14 -13.38 -7.90
CA VAL A 102 7.50 -13.01 -9.16
C VAL A 102 6.78 -14.20 -9.77
N THR A 103 7.37 -15.38 -9.65
CA THR A 103 6.83 -16.66 -10.16
C THR A 103 5.85 -17.34 -9.21
N GLY A 104 5.53 -16.71 -8.07
CA GLY A 104 4.61 -17.30 -7.09
C GLY A 104 5.13 -18.56 -6.39
N ASN A 105 6.45 -18.76 -6.36
CA ASN A 105 7.05 -19.93 -5.73
C ASN A 105 6.67 -20.01 -4.24
N MET A 106 6.28 -21.21 -3.80
CA MET A 106 5.70 -21.49 -2.47
C MET A 106 4.30 -20.88 -2.21
N ALA A 107 3.55 -20.46 -3.24
CA ALA A 107 2.12 -20.16 -3.09
C ALA A 107 1.39 -21.39 -2.54
N GLY A 108 0.48 -21.19 -1.58
CA GLY A 108 -0.25 -22.27 -0.93
C GLY A 108 0.56 -23.10 0.09
N SER A 109 1.82 -22.74 0.36
CA SER A 109 2.60 -23.38 1.43
C SER A 109 2.18 -22.92 2.82
N LEU A 110 2.41 -23.74 3.85
CA LEU A 110 2.18 -23.36 5.26
C LEU A 110 2.88 -22.04 5.63
N LEU A 111 4.11 -21.83 5.13
CA LEU A 111 4.84 -20.58 5.38
C LEU A 111 4.15 -19.37 4.76
N SER A 112 3.58 -19.51 3.56
CA SER A 112 2.79 -18.45 2.92
C SER A 112 1.54 -18.10 3.73
N TYR A 113 0.86 -19.10 4.32
CA TYR A 113 -0.28 -18.87 5.19
C TYR A 113 0.11 -18.15 6.48
N ILE A 114 1.17 -18.60 7.17
CA ILE A 114 1.65 -17.95 8.41
C ILE A 114 2.08 -16.50 8.12
N ALA A 115 2.63 -16.20 6.94
CA ALA A 115 3.01 -14.85 6.55
C ALA A 115 1.83 -13.86 6.54
N LEU A 116 0.59 -14.32 6.29
CA LEU A 116 -0.62 -13.48 6.35
C LEU A 116 -0.90 -12.95 7.77
N PHE A 117 -0.48 -13.69 8.79
CA PHE A 117 -0.68 -13.35 10.20
C PHE A 117 0.44 -12.48 10.78
N LEU A 118 1.53 -12.29 10.05
CA LEU A 118 2.76 -11.66 10.53
C LEU A 118 3.23 -10.54 9.61
N ASN A 119 2.37 -9.59 9.27
CA ASN A 119 2.74 -8.46 8.42
C ASN A 119 3.61 -7.43 9.18
N PRO A 120 4.92 -7.29 8.88
CA PRO A 120 5.80 -6.40 9.62
C PRO A 120 5.40 -4.93 9.49
N SER A 121 4.77 -4.55 8.36
CA SER A 121 4.32 -3.18 8.09
C SER A 121 3.18 -2.76 9.02
N ILE A 122 2.26 -3.68 9.33
CA ILE A 122 1.17 -3.40 10.27
C ILE A 122 1.68 -3.36 11.70
N ILE A 123 2.60 -4.27 12.06
CA ILE A 123 3.17 -4.33 13.41
C ILE A 123 4.01 -3.07 13.70
N ILE A 124 4.80 -2.58 12.74
CA ILE A 124 5.55 -1.33 12.94
C ILE A 124 4.62 -0.12 13.08
N MET A 125 3.50 -0.06 12.34
CA MET A 125 2.50 0.99 12.57
C MET A 125 1.98 0.93 14.02
N LEU A 126 1.62 -0.26 14.50
CA LEU A 126 1.16 -0.44 15.88
C LEU A 126 2.20 -0.03 16.92
N LEU A 127 3.46 -0.41 16.71
CA LEU A 127 4.58 0.01 17.55
C LEU A 127 4.74 1.52 17.57
N ILE A 128 4.73 2.13 16.38
CA ILE A 128 5.03 3.54 16.22
C ILE A 128 3.90 4.44 16.77
N PHE A 129 2.65 4.01 16.62
CA PHE A 129 1.51 4.90 16.89
C PHE A 129 0.75 4.61 18.20
N TYR A 130 0.84 3.39 18.76
CA TYR A 130 -0.10 2.93 19.81
C TYR A 130 0.53 2.36 21.08
N GLN A 131 1.86 2.31 21.14
CA GLN A 131 2.54 1.77 22.31
C GLN A 131 2.50 2.77 23.47
N LYS A 132 2.13 2.30 24.67
CA LYS A 132 2.08 3.15 25.89
C LYS A 132 3.47 3.61 26.36
N LYS A 133 4.50 2.80 26.13
CA LYS A 133 5.88 3.07 26.55
C LYS A 133 6.65 3.80 25.46
N LYS A 134 7.55 4.69 25.85
CA LYS A 134 8.54 5.27 24.93
C LYS A 134 9.47 4.17 24.41
N TYR A 135 9.75 4.18 23.11
CA TYR A 135 10.68 3.27 22.45
C TYR A 135 11.65 4.04 21.56
N ASN A 136 12.72 3.38 21.13
CA ASN A 136 13.68 3.94 20.21
C ASN A 136 13.13 3.90 18.77
N VAL A 137 12.39 4.94 18.41
CA VAL A 137 11.79 5.11 17.07
C VAL A 137 12.83 4.95 15.96
N GLY A 138 14.05 5.47 16.15
CA GLY A 138 15.11 5.40 15.16
C GLY A 138 15.56 3.96 14.87
N ALA A 139 15.76 3.15 15.91
CA ALA A 139 16.18 1.75 15.75
C ALA A 139 15.10 0.91 15.05
N ILE A 140 13.83 1.09 15.42
CA ILE A 140 12.70 0.37 14.81
C ILE A 140 12.54 0.75 13.33
N LEU A 141 12.65 2.04 13.01
CA LEU A 141 12.63 2.50 11.63
C LEU A 141 13.81 1.92 10.84
N LEU A 142 15.03 1.99 11.38
CA LEU A 142 16.22 1.46 10.72
C LEU A 142 16.10 -0.03 10.40
N SER A 143 15.62 -0.84 11.35
CA SER A 143 15.44 -2.28 11.11
C SER A 143 14.41 -2.56 10.02
N PHE A 144 13.35 -1.75 9.93
CA PHE A 144 12.35 -1.88 8.86
C PHE A 144 12.91 -1.52 7.48
N ILE A 145 13.72 -0.46 7.41
CA ILE A 145 14.39 -0.07 6.16
C ILE A 145 15.29 -1.19 5.69
N LEU A 146 16.15 -1.70 6.56
CA LEU A 146 17.09 -2.77 6.21
C LEU A 146 16.32 -3.98 5.70
N PHE A 147 15.24 -4.37 6.37
CA PHE A 147 14.33 -5.42 5.91
C PHE A 147 13.77 -5.14 4.51
N VAL A 148 13.23 -3.94 4.27
CA VAL A 148 12.64 -3.53 2.98
C VAL A 148 13.69 -3.53 1.86
N THR A 149 14.88 -3.02 2.12
CA THR A 149 15.97 -2.93 1.14
C THR A 149 16.51 -4.31 0.78
N VAL A 150 16.76 -5.17 1.77
CA VAL A 150 17.25 -6.55 1.57
C VAL A 150 16.24 -7.40 0.79
N THR A 151 14.94 -7.20 1.04
CA THR A 151 13.87 -7.90 0.30
C THR A 151 13.54 -7.25 -1.05
N GLY A 152 14.30 -6.25 -1.50
CA GLY A 152 14.14 -5.59 -2.80
C GLY A 152 12.80 -4.88 -2.97
N ARG A 153 12.16 -4.42 -1.88
CA ARG A 153 10.82 -3.81 -1.91
C ARG A 153 10.89 -2.30 -2.17
N ARG A 154 11.14 -1.93 -3.43
CA ARG A 154 11.31 -0.53 -3.89
C ARG A 154 10.19 0.42 -3.46
N SER A 155 8.94 -0.02 -3.49
CA SER A 155 7.76 0.77 -3.09
C SER A 155 7.57 0.89 -1.57
N ALA A 156 8.16 0.01 -0.76
CA ALA A 156 7.95 0.02 0.69
C ALA A 156 8.64 1.19 1.40
N ILE A 157 9.60 1.86 0.75
CA ILE A 157 10.18 3.13 1.22
C ILE A 157 9.12 4.24 1.24
N ILE A 158 8.26 4.28 0.22
CA ILE A 158 7.12 5.21 0.15
C ILE A 158 6.12 4.88 1.26
N SER A 159 5.89 3.59 1.53
CA SER A 159 5.08 3.12 2.66
C SER A 159 5.62 3.61 4.01
N VAL A 160 6.94 3.70 4.20
CA VAL A 160 7.53 4.29 5.42
C VAL A 160 7.19 5.76 5.57
N ILE A 161 7.31 6.54 4.50
CA ILE A 161 6.98 7.97 4.52
C ILE A 161 5.49 8.16 4.82
N LEU A 162 4.63 7.38 4.17
CA LEU A 162 3.19 7.37 4.42
C LEU A 162 2.86 7.11 5.87
N MET A 163 3.45 6.06 6.48
CA MET A 163 3.27 5.76 7.90
C MET A 163 3.56 7.02 8.74
N LEU A 164 4.69 7.69 8.51
CA LEU A 164 5.08 8.88 9.27
C LEU A 164 4.10 10.07 9.09
N LEU A 165 3.41 10.17 7.95
CA LEU A 165 2.43 11.22 7.69
C LEU A 165 1.12 11.04 8.46
N ILE A 166 0.84 9.84 8.96
CA ILE A 166 -0.36 9.54 9.74
C ILE A 166 -0.15 9.83 11.24
N TYR A 167 1.10 10.04 11.69
CA TYR A 167 1.44 10.37 13.09
C TYR A 167 0.54 11.47 13.71
N PRO A 168 0.13 12.56 12.99
CA PRO A 168 -0.76 13.60 13.53
C PRO A 168 -2.15 13.14 13.99
N ALA A 169 -2.58 11.91 13.69
CA ALA A 169 -3.84 11.36 14.17
C ALA A 169 -3.80 10.89 15.64
N PHE A 170 -2.61 10.77 16.24
CA PHE A 170 -2.38 10.11 17.54
C PHE A 170 -2.11 11.09 18.68
N GLU A 171 -2.40 10.65 19.91
CA GLU A 171 -2.11 11.42 21.13
C GLU A 171 -0.60 11.64 21.35
N ASN A 172 0.21 10.61 21.14
CA ASN A 172 1.67 10.64 21.31
C ASN A 172 2.41 11.52 20.28
N PHE A 173 1.69 12.10 19.30
CA PHE A 173 2.27 12.95 18.25
C PHE A 173 3.19 14.05 18.79
N SER A 174 2.75 14.75 19.85
CA SER A 174 3.46 15.89 20.42
C SER A 174 4.87 15.53 20.90
N ALA A 175 5.04 14.33 21.48
CA ALA A 175 6.30 13.89 22.06
C ALA A 175 7.38 13.57 21.00
N TYR A 176 6.97 13.18 19.79
CA TYR A 176 7.90 12.72 18.74
C TYR A 176 7.96 13.62 17.50
N LYS A 177 7.10 14.64 17.41
CA LYS A 177 6.95 15.53 16.24
C LYS A 177 8.29 16.01 15.65
N SER A 178 9.21 16.49 16.48
CA SER A 178 10.51 17.01 16.02
C SER A 178 11.40 15.92 15.42
N LYS A 179 11.50 14.76 16.09
CA LYS A 179 12.27 13.60 15.59
C LYS A 179 11.69 13.06 14.29
N LEU A 180 10.36 12.97 14.20
CA LEU A 180 9.68 12.46 13.01
C LEU A 180 9.88 13.36 11.79
N ARG A 181 9.84 14.69 11.96
CA ARG A 181 10.17 15.61 10.86
C ARG A 181 11.58 15.39 10.33
N LYS A 182 12.55 15.19 11.22
CA LYS A 182 13.93 14.85 10.83
C LYS A 182 14.00 13.53 10.08
N TYR A 183 13.28 12.50 10.56
CA TYR A 183 13.23 11.22 9.86
C TYR A 183 12.56 11.32 8.49
N ILE A 184 11.41 11.99 8.36
CA ILE A 184 10.74 12.20 7.06
C ILE A 184 11.71 12.86 6.07
N LEU A 185 12.43 13.91 6.50
CA LEU A 185 13.41 14.59 5.64
C LEU A 185 14.56 13.67 5.24
N LEU A 186 15.15 12.96 6.21
CA LEU A 186 16.24 12.02 5.96
C LEU A 186 15.80 10.89 5.03
N PHE A 187 14.58 10.40 5.18
CA PHE A 187 13.99 9.39 4.30
C PHE A 187 13.72 9.91 2.91
N PHE A 188 13.21 11.13 2.79
CA PHE A 188 12.94 11.73 1.50
C PHE A 188 14.26 11.87 0.71
N ILE A 189 15.30 12.42 1.34
CA ILE A 189 16.63 12.56 0.74
C ILE A 189 17.30 11.20 0.48
N GLY A 190 17.17 10.25 1.40
CA GLY A 190 17.77 8.92 1.28
C GLY A 190 17.01 7.95 0.37
N SER A 191 15.76 8.26 0.01
CA SER A 191 14.90 7.35 -0.76
C SER A 191 15.45 6.97 -2.14
N PRO A 192 16.13 7.84 -2.91
CA PRO A 192 16.74 7.46 -4.19
C PRO A 192 17.89 6.45 -4.00
N LEU A 193 18.73 6.64 -2.97
CA LEU A 193 19.82 5.70 -2.64
C LEU A 193 19.28 4.34 -2.21
N LEU A 194 18.22 4.34 -1.39
CA LEU A 194 17.56 3.11 -0.96
C LEU A 194 16.88 2.40 -2.15
N PHE A 195 16.28 3.15 -3.07
CA PHE A 195 15.71 2.60 -4.30
C PHE A 195 16.79 1.96 -5.19
N PHE A 196 17.94 2.60 -5.32
CA PHE A 196 19.09 2.07 -6.04
C PHE A 196 19.60 0.77 -5.40
N ALA A 197 19.81 0.78 -4.07
CA ALA A 197 20.24 -0.40 -3.34
C ALA A 197 19.24 -1.57 -3.48
N ALA A 198 17.94 -1.29 -3.34
CA ALA A 198 16.89 -2.30 -3.52
C ALA A 198 16.79 -2.82 -4.96
N SER A 199 17.13 -2.00 -5.96
CA SER A 199 17.18 -2.41 -7.37
C SER A 199 18.38 -3.35 -7.63
N ARG A 200 19.54 -3.06 -7.03
CA ARG A 200 20.72 -3.93 -7.10
C ARG A 200 20.44 -5.31 -6.48
N MET A 201 19.74 -5.34 -5.35
CA MET A 201 19.36 -6.60 -4.68
C MET A 201 18.42 -7.48 -5.51
N ARG A 202 17.77 -6.94 -6.56
CA ARG A 202 16.96 -7.71 -7.51
C ARG A 202 17.76 -8.28 -8.69
N GLY A 203 19.08 -8.07 -8.73
CA GLY A 203 19.90 -8.50 -9.87
C GLY A 203 19.68 -7.69 -11.15
N ILE A 204 19.12 -6.48 -11.04
CA ILE A 204 19.08 -5.55 -12.18
C ILE A 204 20.52 -5.10 -12.41
N ASP A 205 21.06 -5.37 -13.59
CA ASP A 205 22.41 -5.00 -13.96
C ASP A 205 22.52 -3.48 -14.08
N LEU A 206 23.07 -2.85 -13.04
CA LEU A 206 23.12 -1.40 -12.90
C LEU A 206 24.24 -0.77 -13.73
N ASP A 207 25.19 -1.58 -14.21
CA ASP A 207 26.28 -1.12 -15.08
C ASP A 207 25.77 -0.75 -16.49
N ILE A 208 24.53 -1.12 -16.83
CA ILE A 208 23.83 -0.77 -18.08
C ILE A 208 22.92 0.46 -17.90
N LEU A 209 22.62 0.86 -16.65
CA LEU A 209 21.78 2.02 -16.34
C LEU A 209 22.63 3.28 -16.20
N GLN A 210 22.90 3.94 -17.33
CA GLN A 210 23.38 5.33 -17.34
C GLN A 210 22.50 6.20 -16.40
N ASN A 211 23.07 7.23 -15.75
CA ASN A 211 22.37 8.04 -14.74
C ASN A 211 20.99 8.57 -15.18
N GLU A 212 20.80 8.87 -16.47
CA GLU A 212 19.51 9.29 -17.03
C GLU A 212 18.43 8.19 -16.99
N ILE A 213 18.82 6.93 -17.19
CA ILE A 213 17.91 5.78 -17.18
C ILE A 213 17.45 5.50 -15.74
N LEU A 214 18.31 5.73 -14.73
CA LEU A 214 17.93 5.58 -13.33
C LEU A 214 16.88 6.61 -12.91
N LEU A 215 17.06 7.88 -13.29
CA LEU A 215 16.08 8.93 -13.03
C LEU A 215 14.75 8.63 -13.74
N LYS A 216 14.79 8.23 -15.01
CA LYS A 216 13.60 7.78 -15.74
C LYS A 216 12.94 6.58 -15.06
N ALA A 217 13.71 5.62 -14.57
CA ALA A 217 13.18 4.47 -13.83
C ALA A 217 12.56 4.86 -12.48
N ILE A 218 13.09 5.86 -11.78
CA ILE A 218 12.49 6.37 -10.54
C ILE A 218 11.18 7.09 -10.87
N PHE A 219 11.20 8.05 -11.79
CA PHE A 219 10.03 8.86 -12.13
C PHE A 219 8.92 8.03 -12.78
N GLY A 220 9.23 7.12 -13.70
CA GLY A 220 8.21 6.25 -14.32
C GLY A 220 7.68 5.13 -13.39
N ARG A 221 8.28 4.95 -12.21
CA ARG A 221 7.73 4.08 -11.15
C ARG A 221 6.97 4.86 -10.09
N LEU A 222 7.26 6.14 -9.94
CA LEU A 222 6.52 7.06 -9.08
C LEU A 222 5.26 7.58 -9.79
N SER A 223 5.31 7.76 -11.10
CA SER A 223 4.23 8.40 -11.82
C SER A 223 3.03 7.48 -12.00
N MET A 224 1.87 8.03 -11.67
CA MET A 224 0.56 7.44 -11.99
C MET A 224 -0.11 8.13 -13.17
N ILE A 225 0.56 9.11 -13.78
CA ILE A 225 0.02 9.83 -14.93
C ILE A 225 -0.04 8.90 -16.14
N GLU A 226 1.07 8.25 -16.51
CA GLU A 226 1.11 7.30 -17.63
C GLU A 226 0.23 6.07 -17.38
N LEU A 227 0.25 5.54 -16.15
CA LEU A 227 -0.58 4.39 -15.78
C LEU A 227 -2.07 4.71 -15.82
N GLY A 228 -2.46 5.94 -15.52
CA GLY A 228 -3.85 6.38 -15.71
C GLY A 228 -4.17 6.73 -17.16
N ALA A 229 -3.19 7.14 -17.97
CA ALA A 229 -3.39 7.55 -19.35
C ALA A 229 -3.63 6.37 -20.29
N ILE A 230 -2.94 5.24 -20.09
CA ILE A 230 -3.10 4.04 -20.93
C ILE A 230 -4.57 3.57 -20.98
N PRO A 231 -5.29 3.35 -19.85
CA PRO A 231 -6.70 2.94 -19.89
C PRO A 231 -7.60 4.02 -20.51
N ILE A 232 -7.33 5.30 -20.22
CA ILE A 232 -8.11 6.42 -20.76
C ILE A 232 -7.98 6.47 -22.29
N HIS A 233 -6.77 6.32 -22.82
CA HIS A 233 -6.48 6.30 -24.25
C HIS A 233 -7.31 5.23 -24.96
N TYR A 234 -7.20 3.97 -24.50
CA TYR A 234 -7.94 2.87 -25.13
C TYR A 234 -9.45 2.94 -24.92
N LYS A 235 -9.92 3.55 -23.82
CA LYS A 235 -11.35 3.80 -23.65
C LYS A 235 -11.87 4.84 -24.63
N ASP A 236 -11.12 5.91 -24.85
CA ASP A 236 -11.55 7.03 -25.67
C ASP A 236 -11.46 6.72 -27.17
N LEU A 237 -10.46 5.95 -27.59
CA LEU A 237 -10.25 5.57 -28.99
C LEU A 237 -10.84 4.20 -29.36
N GLY A 238 -11.24 3.42 -28.37
CA GLY A 238 -11.47 1.98 -28.53
C GLY A 238 -10.15 1.20 -28.60
N GLY A 239 -10.24 -0.13 -28.48
CA GLY A 239 -9.08 -1.01 -28.68
C GLY A 239 -8.51 -1.69 -27.43
N TYR A 240 -9.23 -1.70 -26.31
CA TYR A 240 -8.93 -2.62 -25.20
C TYR A 240 -9.86 -3.84 -25.22
N ASN A 241 -9.46 -4.92 -24.55
CA ASN A 241 -10.31 -6.10 -24.39
C ASN A 241 -11.44 -5.81 -23.39
N VAL A 242 -12.58 -5.32 -23.90
CA VAL A 242 -13.75 -4.91 -23.11
C VAL A 242 -14.36 -6.09 -22.36
N GLU A 243 -14.43 -7.26 -22.99
CA GLU A 243 -14.99 -8.47 -22.39
C GLU A 243 -14.16 -8.91 -21.19
N LEU A 244 -12.85 -9.06 -21.37
CA LEU A 244 -11.93 -9.41 -20.29
C LEU A 244 -11.91 -8.35 -19.18
N PHE A 245 -12.03 -7.07 -19.52
CA PHE A 245 -12.15 -6.00 -18.53
C PHE A 245 -13.42 -6.15 -17.68
N ASN A 246 -14.57 -6.35 -18.32
CA ASN A 246 -15.84 -6.49 -17.60
C ASN A 246 -15.92 -7.77 -16.79
N ASP A 247 -15.35 -8.86 -17.29
CA ASP A 247 -15.23 -10.10 -16.55
C ASP A 247 -14.34 -9.90 -15.32
N LYS A 248 -13.09 -9.43 -15.50
CA LYS A 248 -12.12 -9.37 -14.40
C LYS A 248 -12.36 -8.25 -13.41
N TYR A 249 -12.69 -7.05 -13.87
CA TYR A 249 -12.89 -5.88 -13.02
C TYR A 249 -14.36 -5.66 -12.62
N GLY A 250 -15.27 -6.50 -13.14
CA GLY A 250 -16.68 -6.50 -12.78
C GLY A 250 -16.91 -6.91 -11.32
N ILE A 251 -17.95 -6.32 -10.71
CA ILE A 251 -18.25 -6.49 -9.28
C ILE A 251 -18.44 -7.96 -8.90
N ILE A 252 -19.10 -8.75 -9.75
CA ILE A 252 -19.39 -10.17 -9.47
C ILE A 252 -18.10 -10.98 -9.37
N HIS A 253 -17.18 -10.82 -10.33
CA HIS A 253 -15.91 -11.54 -10.30
C HIS A 253 -15.04 -11.10 -9.13
N GLN A 254 -14.99 -9.79 -8.85
CA GLN A 254 -14.27 -9.27 -7.69
C GLN A 254 -14.81 -9.86 -6.37
N ILE A 255 -16.14 -10.07 -6.24
CA ILE A 255 -16.73 -10.75 -5.09
C ILE A 255 -16.32 -12.23 -5.03
N LYS A 256 -16.31 -12.95 -6.16
CA LYS A 256 -15.85 -14.35 -6.21
C LYS A 256 -14.41 -14.48 -5.70
N LEU A 257 -13.51 -13.62 -6.20
CA LEU A 257 -12.11 -13.60 -5.79
C LEU A 257 -11.92 -13.20 -4.33
N ILE A 258 -12.78 -12.32 -3.79
CA ILE A 258 -12.81 -12.02 -2.35
C ILE A 258 -13.19 -13.27 -1.55
N ILE A 259 -14.17 -14.05 -2.00
CA ILE A 259 -14.56 -15.29 -1.31
C ILE A 259 -13.45 -16.33 -1.38
N ASP A 260 -12.85 -16.54 -2.55
CA ASP A 260 -11.71 -17.47 -2.71
C ASP A 260 -10.52 -17.05 -1.83
N SER A 261 -10.33 -15.75 -1.60
CA SER A 261 -9.26 -15.27 -0.70
C SER A 261 -9.40 -15.64 0.77
N LEU A 262 -10.59 -16.05 1.20
CA LEU A 262 -10.88 -16.39 2.58
C LEU A 262 -10.62 -17.86 2.91
N ILE A 263 -10.50 -18.72 1.89
CA ILE A 263 -10.52 -20.17 2.04
C ILE A 263 -9.28 -20.77 1.35
N PRO A 264 -8.65 -21.81 1.90
CA PRO A 264 -7.60 -22.54 1.18
C PRO A 264 -8.16 -23.24 -0.07
N GLY A 265 -7.58 -22.96 -1.24
CA GLY A 265 -8.05 -23.46 -2.52
C GLY A 265 -9.01 -22.49 -3.21
N ASN A 266 -9.60 -22.91 -4.33
CA ASN A 266 -10.53 -22.08 -5.11
C ASN A 266 -11.90 -22.76 -5.16
N ILE A 267 -12.95 -22.05 -4.74
CA ILE A 267 -14.34 -22.48 -4.89
C ILE A 267 -14.80 -22.17 -6.32
N PHE A 268 -14.35 -21.04 -6.85
CA PHE A 268 -14.63 -20.61 -8.21
C PHE A 268 -13.47 -20.97 -9.16
N GLU A 269 -13.62 -20.62 -10.43
CA GLU A 269 -12.59 -20.86 -11.45
C GLU A 269 -11.23 -20.33 -11.02
N TYR A 270 -10.18 -21.08 -11.36
CA TYR A 270 -8.83 -20.75 -10.94
C TYR A 270 -8.39 -19.43 -11.56
N ASP A 271 -8.25 -18.41 -10.72
CA ASP A 271 -7.66 -17.13 -11.04
C ASP A 271 -6.67 -16.81 -9.91
N VAL A 272 -5.40 -16.68 -10.24
CA VAL A 272 -4.33 -16.53 -9.25
C VAL A 272 -4.53 -15.19 -8.52
N MET A 273 -4.71 -15.24 -7.20
CA MET A 273 -4.74 -14.04 -6.37
C MET A 273 -3.36 -13.37 -6.26
N PRO A 274 -3.25 -12.03 -6.28
CA PRO A 274 -3.93 -11.06 -7.13
C PRO A 274 -3.12 -10.88 -8.43
N ASN A 275 -3.53 -11.54 -9.51
CA ASN A 275 -3.01 -11.25 -10.84
C ASN A 275 -3.82 -10.15 -11.50
N GLN A 276 -3.12 -9.08 -11.86
CA GLN A 276 -3.71 -7.86 -12.36
C GLN A 276 -3.69 -7.91 -13.89
N TYR A 277 -4.88 -8.12 -14.47
CA TYR A 277 -5.08 -8.27 -15.92
C TYR A 277 -4.83 -6.99 -16.73
N TYR A 278 -4.38 -5.92 -16.08
CA TYR A 278 -4.05 -4.64 -16.71
C TYR A 278 -3.26 -4.81 -18.02
N ARG A 279 -2.22 -5.65 -18.02
CA ARG A 279 -1.40 -5.87 -19.23
C ARG A 279 -2.12 -6.65 -20.33
N ALA A 280 -2.93 -7.64 -19.97
CA ALA A 280 -3.72 -8.40 -20.95
C ALA A 280 -4.82 -7.52 -21.56
N ILE A 281 -5.42 -6.65 -20.75
CA ILE A 281 -6.54 -5.80 -21.17
C ILE A 281 -6.07 -4.64 -22.05
N PHE A 282 -4.98 -3.96 -21.68
CA PHE A 282 -4.53 -2.72 -22.33
C PHE A 282 -3.24 -2.85 -23.14
N LEU A 283 -2.41 -3.85 -22.91
CA LEU A 283 -1.07 -3.94 -23.52
C LEU A 283 -0.88 -5.18 -24.41
N GLY A 284 -1.93 -5.98 -24.62
CA GLY A 284 -1.90 -7.12 -25.55
C GLY A 284 -1.10 -8.34 -25.07
N TYR A 285 -0.81 -8.44 -23.76
CA TYR A 285 -0.18 -9.63 -23.19
C TYR A 285 -1.15 -10.82 -23.19
N SER A 286 -0.64 -12.06 -23.32
CA SER A 286 -1.48 -13.25 -23.20
C SER A 286 -1.99 -13.44 -21.77
N ILE A 287 -3.18 -14.03 -21.64
CA ILE A 287 -3.79 -14.33 -20.34
C ILE A 287 -2.89 -15.27 -19.53
N ASP A 288 -2.39 -16.33 -20.15
CA ASP A 288 -1.50 -17.32 -19.50
C ASP A 288 -0.26 -16.67 -18.88
N PHE A 289 0.39 -15.75 -19.60
CA PHE A 289 1.56 -15.03 -19.09
C PHE A 289 1.21 -14.19 -17.85
N VAL A 290 0.06 -13.52 -17.87
CA VAL A 290 -0.40 -12.71 -16.74
C VAL A 290 -0.87 -13.57 -15.57
N GLN A 291 -1.32 -14.80 -15.81
CA GLN A 291 -1.68 -15.77 -14.77
C GLN A 291 -0.46 -16.40 -14.09
N ASP A 292 0.64 -16.57 -14.80
CA ASP A 292 1.85 -17.21 -14.25
C ASP A 292 2.85 -16.20 -13.65
N THR A 293 2.64 -14.90 -13.89
CA THR A 293 3.59 -13.85 -13.49
C THR A 293 2.89 -12.76 -12.70
N TYR A 294 3.39 -12.47 -11.49
CA TYR A 294 2.92 -11.29 -10.75
C TYR A 294 3.32 -9.99 -11.44
N LEU A 295 2.33 -9.22 -11.88
CA LEU A 295 2.50 -7.96 -12.61
C LEU A 295 1.87 -6.80 -11.83
N SER A 296 2.71 -5.98 -11.19
CA SER A 296 2.26 -4.89 -10.31
C SER A 296 1.82 -3.63 -11.06
N LEU A 297 0.79 -3.69 -11.91
CA LEU A 297 0.20 -2.54 -12.60
C LEU A 297 -1.31 -2.48 -12.35
N ASN A 298 -1.80 -1.33 -11.90
CA ASN A 298 -3.20 -1.11 -11.61
C ASN A 298 -3.68 0.24 -12.10
N MET A 299 -5.01 0.37 -12.15
CA MET A 299 -5.67 1.65 -12.30
C MET A 299 -5.76 2.36 -10.94
N THR A 300 -5.76 3.69 -10.98
CA THR A 300 -6.16 4.49 -9.83
C THR A 300 -7.69 4.46 -9.69
N LEU A 301 -8.21 4.64 -8.47
CA LEU A 301 -9.66 4.63 -8.20
C LEU A 301 -10.47 5.54 -9.16
N PRO A 302 -10.04 6.77 -9.49
CA PRO A 302 -10.76 7.62 -10.43
C PRO A 302 -10.75 7.06 -11.87
N VAL A 303 -9.62 6.48 -12.30
CA VAL A 303 -9.50 5.89 -13.63
C VAL A 303 -10.35 4.63 -13.74
N TYR A 304 -10.43 3.82 -12.68
CA TYR A 304 -11.36 2.70 -12.63
C TYR A 304 -12.81 3.13 -12.86
N PHE A 305 -13.30 4.14 -12.12
CA PHE A 305 -14.67 4.64 -12.35
C PHE A 305 -14.83 5.29 -13.71
N TYR A 306 -13.77 5.91 -14.25
CA TYR A 306 -13.80 6.42 -15.62
C TYR A 306 -14.02 5.30 -16.61
N MET A 307 -13.38 4.13 -16.45
CA MET A 307 -13.56 3.00 -17.35
C MET A 307 -15.03 2.54 -17.46
N TYR A 308 -15.80 2.66 -16.39
CA TYR A 308 -17.23 2.33 -16.37
C TYR A 308 -18.19 3.48 -16.74
N SER A 309 -17.69 4.72 -16.85
CA SER A 309 -18.57 5.89 -16.94
C SER A 309 -17.95 7.02 -17.76
N ASN A 310 -18.12 8.27 -17.32
CA ASN A 310 -17.54 9.45 -17.91
C ASN A 310 -16.77 10.24 -16.85
N PHE A 311 -16.08 11.30 -17.28
CA PHE A 311 -15.23 12.12 -16.41
C PHE A 311 -15.96 12.63 -15.16
N VAL A 312 -17.16 13.19 -15.33
CA VAL A 312 -17.92 13.82 -14.24
C VAL A 312 -18.39 12.76 -13.23
N ILE A 313 -18.98 11.67 -13.72
CA ILE A 313 -19.48 10.58 -12.86
C ILE A 313 -18.32 9.94 -12.09
N ALA A 314 -17.19 9.70 -12.75
CA ALA A 314 -16.02 9.11 -12.11
C ALA A 314 -15.49 9.97 -10.96
N VAL A 315 -15.36 11.29 -11.15
CA VAL A 315 -14.98 12.22 -10.09
C VAL A 315 -15.97 12.16 -8.92
N LEU A 316 -17.27 12.20 -9.19
CA LEU A 316 -18.31 12.14 -8.16
C LEU A 316 -18.24 10.82 -7.37
N CYS A 317 -18.13 9.68 -8.05
CA CYS A 317 -18.01 8.37 -7.43
C CYS A 317 -16.75 8.29 -6.55
N THR A 318 -15.58 8.74 -7.04
CA THR A 318 -14.36 8.80 -6.22
C THR A 318 -14.56 9.65 -4.97
N VAL A 319 -15.11 10.86 -5.12
CA VAL A 319 -15.31 11.77 -3.99
C VAL A 319 -16.25 11.14 -2.95
N ILE A 320 -17.36 10.54 -3.39
CA ILE A 320 -18.30 9.85 -2.50
C ILE A 320 -17.61 8.69 -1.78
N THR A 321 -16.84 7.85 -2.50
CA THR A 321 -16.09 6.74 -1.90
C THR A 321 -15.10 7.23 -0.84
N LEU A 322 -14.29 8.24 -1.14
CA LEU A 322 -13.28 8.74 -0.20
C LEU A 322 -13.90 9.48 0.99
N VAL A 323 -14.98 10.23 0.78
CA VAL A 323 -15.72 10.86 1.88
C VAL A 323 -16.37 9.81 2.77
N GLY A 324 -17.01 8.78 2.18
CA GLY A 324 -17.56 7.64 2.91
C GLY A 324 -16.49 6.90 3.71
N TYR A 325 -15.31 6.70 3.12
CA TYR A 325 -14.15 6.11 3.78
C TYR A 325 -13.70 6.93 5.00
N TYR A 326 -13.68 8.26 4.89
CA TYR A 326 -13.37 9.13 6.03
C TYR A 326 -14.40 9.02 7.15
N TYR A 327 -15.69 8.93 6.83
CA TYR A 327 -16.75 8.73 7.82
C TYR A 327 -16.63 7.37 8.51
N LEU A 328 -16.31 6.30 7.79
CA LEU A 328 -16.01 4.99 8.37
C LEU A 328 -14.83 5.09 9.34
N TRP A 329 -13.74 5.73 8.95
CA TRP A 329 -12.59 5.94 9.84
C TRP A 329 -12.98 6.73 11.09
N LYS A 330 -13.74 7.82 10.94
CA LYS A 330 -14.24 8.59 12.09
C LYS A 330 -15.14 7.77 13.01
N ARG A 331 -16.01 6.92 12.46
CA ARG A 331 -16.93 6.06 13.24
C ARG A 331 -16.17 5.05 14.09
N PHE A 332 -15.07 4.52 13.58
CA PHE A 332 -14.25 3.52 14.25
C PHE A 332 -12.96 4.08 14.86
N SER A 333 -12.88 5.39 15.10
CA SER A 333 -11.69 6.04 15.66
C SER A 333 -11.28 5.49 17.03
N ASN A 334 -12.25 5.02 17.81
CA ASN A 334 -12.02 4.43 19.13
C ASN A 334 -11.55 2.98 19.05
N ASN A 335 -11.76 2.33 17.90
CA ASN A 335 -11.26 1.00 17.64
C ASN A 335 -9.92 1.10 16.91
N ILE A 336 -8.85 0.86 17.67
CA ILE A 336 -7.46 0.93 17.22
C ILE A 336 -7.23 0.03 16.00
N PHE A 337 -7.83 -1.16 16.00
CA PHE A 337 -7.64 -2.16 14.95
C PHE A 337 -8.22 -1.70 13.62
N ILE A 338 -9.48 -1.28 13.66
CA ILE A 338 -10.19 -0.80 12.47
C ILE A 338 -9.54 0.51 11.99
N SER A 339 -9.13 1.38 12.90
CA SER A 339 -8.42 2.62 12.55
C SER A 339 -7.13 2.34 11.78
N ILE A 340 -6.31 1.36 12.21
CA ILE A 340 -5.06 1.02 11.51
C ILE A 340 -5.31 0.36 10.17
N ALA A 341 -6.28 -0.57 10.12
CA ALA A 341 -6.70 -1.16 8.87
C ALA A 341 -7.11 -0.06 7.87
N LEU A 342 -7.98 0.85 8.28
CA LEU A 342 -8.43 1.94 7.42
C LEU A 342 -7.31 2.92 7.04
N ILE A 343 -6.35 3.17 7.93
CA ILE A 343 -5.19 4.00 7.61
C ILE A 343 -4.31 3.32 6.55
N GLY A 344 -3.94 2.06 6.77
CA GLY A 344 -3.07 1.31 5.86
C GLY A 344 -3.71 1.13 4.49
N GLN A 345 -5.01 0.86 4.46
CA GLN A 345 -5.76 0.61 3.23
C GLN A 345 -6.08 1.87 2.41
N LEU A 346 -6.02 3.07 3.00
CA LEU A 346 -6.34 4.31 2.28
C LEU A 346 -5.39 4.54 1.09
N TYR A 347 -4.10 4.28 1.29
CA TYR A 347 -3.12 4.47 0.22
C TYR A 347 -3.27 3.40 -0.87
N THR A 348 -3.53 2.14 -0.50
CA THR A 348 -3.80 1.06 -1.45
C THR A 348 -5.02 1.36 -2.31
N LEU A 349 -6.10 1.86 -1.70
CA LEU A 349 -7.32 2.26 -2.39
C LEU A 349 -7.06 3.34 -3.46
N LEU A 350 -6.12 4.25 -3.22
CA LEU A 350 -5.77 5.33 -4.14
C LEU A 350 -4.78 4.89 -5.23
N TYR A 351 -3.71 4.19 -4.84
CA TYR A 351 -2.55 3.86 -5.68
C TYR A 351 -2.79 2.64 -6.58
N TYR A 352 -3.55 1.66 -6.11
CA TYR A 352 -3.74 0.39 -6.79
C TYR A 352 -5.18 -0.08 -6.63
N PHE A 353 -6.12 0.54 -7.34
CA PHE A 353 -7.51 0.16 -7.21
C PHE A 353 -7.78 -1.18 -7.91
N ASP A 354 -7.81 -2.22 -7.09
CA ASP A 354 -8.24 -3.59 -7.38
C ASP A 354 -8.87 -4.10 -6.07
N PHE A 355 -10.14 -4.52 -6.09
CA PHE A 355 -10.85 -4.88 -4.86
C PHE A 355 -10.26 -6.12 -4.20
N VAL A 356 -9.73 -7.06 -4.98
CA VAL A 356 -9.11 -8.29 -4.48
C VAL A 356 -7.82 -7.97 -3.76
N MET A 357 -6.99 -7.11 -4.34
CA MET A 357 -5.74 -6.71 -3.71
C MET A 357 -6.01 -5.82 -2.48
N TRP A 358 -6.98 -4.91 -2.56
CA TRP A 358 -7.43 -4.12 -1.40
C TRP A 358 -7.96 -5.03 -0.27
N PHE A 359 -8.79 -6.01 -0.61
CA PHE A 359 -9.35 -6.97 0.34
C PHE A 359 -8.28 -7.88 0.94
N SER A 360 -7.38 -8.44 0.14
CA SER A 360 -6.27 -9.28 0.60
C SER A 360 -5.38 -8.55 1.61
N GLN A 361 -5.09 -7.27 1.35
CA GLN A 361 -4.35 -6.45 2.30
C GLN A 361 -5.18 -6.13 3.55
N PHE A 362 -6.49 -5.90 3.42
CA PHE A 362 -7.40 -5.72 4.56
C PHE A 362 -7.43 -6.97 5.43
N LEU A 363 -7.62 -8.16 4.84
CA LEU A 363 -7.61 -9.46 5.50
C LEU A 363 -6.29 -9.70 6.24
N THR A 364 -5.16 -9.53 5.55
CA THR A 364 -3.81 -9.62 6.15
C THR A 364 -3.66 -8.68 7.35
N THR A 365 -4.22 -7.47 7.27
CA THR A 365 -4.19 -6.50 8.36
C THR A 365 -5.02 -6.98 9.55
N VAL A 366 -6.22 -7.49 9.31
CA VAL A 366 -7.11 -8.04 10.35
C VAL A 366 -6.47 -9.27 11.02
N LEU A 367 -5.93 -10.21 10.24
CA LEU A 367 -5.26 -11.40 10.76
C LEU A 367 -4.03 -11.03 11.59
N THR A 368 -3.20 -10.10 11.11
CA THR A 368 -2.04 -9.60 11.87
C THR A 368 -2.45 -8.95 13.19
N ILE A 369 -3.55 -8.20 13.18
CA ILE A 369 -4.12 -7.61 14.39
C ILE A 369 -4.58 -8.68 15.39
N LEU A 370 -5.27 -9.73 14.91
CA LEU A 370 -5.71 -10.83 15.77
C LEU A 370 -4.52 -11.53 16.43
N THR A 371 -3.44 -11.76 15.67
CA THR A 371 -2.17 -12.29 16.19
C THR A 371 -1.60 -11.40 17.30
N ILE A 372 -1.63 -10.08 17.13
CA ILE A 372 -1.14 -9.14 18.13
C ILE A 372 -1.97 -9.19 19.41
N ASN A 373 -3.30 -9.29 19.29
CA ASN A 373 -4.19 -9.42 20.44
C ASN A 373 -3.94 -10.72 21.20
N LEU A 374 -3.82 -11.83 20.47
CA LEU A 374 -3.50 -13.12 21.05
C LEU A 374 -2.14 -13.06 21.76
N PHE A 375 -1.12 -12.47 21.13
CA PHE A 375 0.21 -12.30 21.72
C PHE A 375 0.18 -11.46 23.01
N VAL A 376 -0.53 -10.33 23.01
CA VAL A 376 -0.67 -9.46 24.18
C VAL A 376 -1.42 -10.18 25.31
N PHE A 377 -2.48 -10.91 24.97
CA PHE A 377 -3.25 -11.72 25.92
C PHE A 377 -2.39 -12.82 26.54
N LEU A 378 -1.73 -13.66 25.73
CA LEU A 378 -0.86 -14.74 26.20
C LEU A 378 0.27 -14.22 27.07
N ARG A 379 0.88 -13.08 26.71
CA ARG A 379 1.94 -12.45 27.51
C ARG A 379 1.43 -11.99 28.88
N LYS A 380 0.20 -11.47 28.94
CA LYS A 380 -0.43 -11.06 30.20
C LYS A 380 -0.72 -12.26 31.09
N GLU A 381 -1.28 -13.32 30.52
CA GLU A 381 -1.56 -14.57 31.26
C GLU A 381 -0.28 -15.24 31.74
N ALA A 382 0.75 -15.34 30.88
CA ALA A 382 2.06 -15.86 31.28
C ALA A 382 2.65 -15.04 32.45
N PHE A 383 2.60 -13.70 32.38
CA PHE A 383 3.07 -12.84 33.46
C PHE A 383 2.29 -13.06 34.77
N ASN A 384 0.97 -13.20 34.70
CA ASN A 384 0.12 -13.48 35.86
C ASN A 384 0.43 -14.85 36.48
N TYR A 385 0.64 -15.87 35.64
CA TYR A 385 1.01 -17.21 36.06
C TYR A 385 2.34 -17.23 36.83
N PHE A 386 3.39 -16.64 36.27
CA PHE A 386 4.71 -16.59 36.94
C PHE A 386 4.69 -15.77 38.23
N LYS A 387 3.97 -14.65 38.26
CA LYS A 387 3.79 -13.85 39.49
C LYS A 387 3.00 -14.58 40.57
N GLY A 388 2.05 -15.42 40.19
CA GLY A 388 1.33 -16.32 41.11
C GLY A 388 2.21 -17.44 41.67
N TYR A 389 3.21 -17.88 40.90
CA TYR A 389 4.19 -18.88 41.32
C TYR A 389 5.18 -18.30 42.34
N GLU A 390 5.70 -17.09 42.09
CA GLU A 390 6.58 -16.38 43.05
C GLU A 390 5.89 -16.14 44.40
N LYS A 391 4.58 -15.84 44.41
CA LYS A 391 3.80 -15.69 45.65
C LYS A 391 3.53 -17.00 46.40
N LYS A 392 3.67 -18.16 45.77
CA LYS A 392 3.51 -19.49 46.38
C LYS A 392 4.85 -20.11 46.81
N ALA A 393 5.97 -19.53 46.35
CA ALA A 393 7.32 -19.97 46.64
C ALA A 393 7.99 -19.19 47.79
N VAL A 394 7.27 -18.21 48.37
CA VAL A 394 7.59 -17.48 49.61
C VAL A 394 6.56 -17.88 50.64
#